data_AF-A0A9P8L780-F1
#
_entry.id   AF-A0A9P8L780-F1
#
_cell.length_a   1.000
_cell.length_b   1.000
_cell.length_c   1.000
_cell.angle_alpha   90.00
_cell.angle_beta   90.00
_cell.angle_gamma   90.00
#
_symmetry.space_group_name_H-M   'P 1'
#
loop_
_entity.id
_entity.type
_entity.pdbx_description
1 polymer ?
#
loop_
_entity_poly.entity_id
_entity_poly.type
_entity_poly.pdbx_seq_one_letter_code
_entity_poly.pdbx_strand_id
1 'polypeptide(L)'
;MFLHHSVTAYAAAILLSFHSWASAQLDKPLINPPMPFDKIDQGLLDHLEPTFSTSDAWGGGWIPKDCKDIVEGNTLKATDVEVFNVHYSDCSEPWIMCHHKDSPVSKIDMIDLFGRMPVRMRSFVRHLVAMPGGQSAGSNGDNIQLFGTANVISIFVHETGHGLDSHAFPPDVTPFD
;
A
#
# COMPACT_ATOMS: atom_id res chain seq x y z
N MET A 1 -57.94 -5.78 -53.51
CA MET A 1 -56.60 -5.64 -52.89
C MET A 1 -56.79 -5.15 -51.47
N PHE A 2 -56.88 -6.08 -50.51
CA PHE A 2 -57.00 -5.78 -49.08
C PHE A 2 -56.10 -6.78 -48.33
N LEU A 3 -55.14 -6.23 -47.58
CA LEU A 3 -54.15 -6.94 -46.79
C LEU A 3 -54.82 -7.65 -45.60
N HIS A 4 -54.46 -8.92 -45.36
CA HIS A 4 -54.62 -9.58 -44.06
C HIS A 4 -53.24 -9.66 -43.39
N HIS A 5 -53.09 -8.95 -42.26
CA HIS A 5 -51.95 -9.04 -41.36
C HIS A 5 -52.03 -10.36 -40.58
N SER A 6 -50.94 -11.13 -40.57
CA SER A 6 -50.75 -12.22 -39.61
C SER A 6 -49.82 -11.72 -38.50
N VAL A 7 -50.37 -11.59 -37.29
CA VAL A 7 -49.61 -11.23 -36.08
C VAL A 7 -48.92 -12.49 -35.57
N THR A 8 -47.59 -12.51 -35.63
CA THR A 8 -46.75 -13.53 -34.99
C THR A 8 -46.65 -13.22 -33.49
N ALA A 9 -47.14 -14.12 -32.65
CA ALA A 9 -47.00 -14.04 -31.21
C ALA A 9 -45.57 -14.42 -30.81
N TYR A 10 -44.81 -13.46 -30.26
CA TYR A 10 -43.54 -13.75 -29.59
C TYR A 10 -43.82 -14.11 -28.13
N ALA A 11 -43.68 -15.39 -27.80
CA ALA A 11 -43.65 -15.82 -26.40
C ALA A 11 -42.30 -15.41 -25.80
N ALA A 12 -42.31 -14.43 -24.90
CA ALA A 12 -41.13 -14.05 -24.14
C ALA A 12 -40.91 -15.06 -23.00
N ALA A 13 -39.90 -15.92 -23.14
CA ALA A 13 -39.42 -16.75 -22.03
C ALA A 13 -38.46 -15.91 -21.17
N ILE A 14 -38.91 -15.49 -19.98
CA ILE A 14 -38.04 -14.86 -18.98
C ILE A 14 -37.34 -15.99 -18.21
N LEU A 15 -36.08 -16.26 -18.55
CA LEU A 15 -35.20 -17.11 -17.77
C LEU A 15 -34.63 -16.30 -16.60
N LEU A 16 -35.24 -16.42 -15.43
CA LEU A 16 -34.69 -15.95 -14.17
C LEU A 16 -33.44 -16.79 -13.84
N SER A 17 -32.28 -16.24 -14.15
CA SER A 17 -30.99 -16.83 -13.79
C SER A 17 -30.68 -16.52 -12.32
N PHE A 18 -31.14 -17.39 -11.41
CA PHE A 18 -30.67 -17.40 -10.04
C PHE A 18 -29.18 -17.79 -10.05
N HIS A 19 -28.31 -16.79 -10.06
CA HIS A 19 -26.89 -17.01 -9.79
C HIS A 19 -26.77 -17.41 -8.32
N SER A 20 -26.54 -18.70 -8.08
CA SER A 20 -26.09 -19.18 -6.78
C SER A 20 -24.79 -18.46 -6.46
N TRP A 21 -24.83 -17.55 -5.49
CA TRP A 21 -23.62 -17.04 -4.86
C TRP A 21 -22.97 -18.23 -4.19
N ALA A 22 -21.95 -18.82 -4.83
CA ALA A 22 -21.11 -19.80 -4.18
C ALA A 22 -20.43 -19.09 -3.01
N SER A 23 -20.89 -19.36 -1.80
CA SER A 23 -20.14 -18.98 -0.60
C SER A 23 -18.88 -19.82 -0.62
N ALA A 24 -17.74 -19.21 -0.98
CA ALA A 24 -16.46 -19.89 -0.92
C ALA A 24 -16.21 -20.26 0.54
N GLN A 25 -16.35 -21.54 0.86
CA GLN A 25 -16.06 -22.04 2.19
C GLN A 25 -14.54 -22.17 2.29
N LEU A 26 -13.92 -21.42 3.22
CA LEU A 26 -12.48 -21.48 3.47
C LEU A 26 -12.15 -22.89 4.00
N ASP A 27 -11.67 -23.76 3.12
CA ASP A 27 -11.41 -25.19 3.38
C ASP A 27 -9.94 -25.49 3.68
N LYS A 28 -9.06 -24.50 3.45
CA LYS A 28 -7.63 -24.60 3.78
C LYS A 28 -7.46 -24.64 5.31
N PRO A 29 -6.66 -25.59 5.84
CA PRO A 29 -6.41 -25.67 7.28
C PRO A 29 -5.78 -24.38 7.79
N LEU A 30 -6.20 -23.95 8.98
CA LEU A 30 -5.55 -22.83 9.66
C LEU A 30 -4.09 -23.19 9.94
N ILE A 31 -3.19 -22.22 9.73
CA ILE A 31 -1.80 -22.34 10.15
C ILE A 31 -1.80 -22.54 11.67
N ASN A 32 -1.37 -23.73 12.11
CA ASN A 32 -1.33 -24.13 13.52
C ASN A 32 0.04 -24.77 13.85
N PRO A 33 0.84 -24.18 14.75
CA PRO A 33 0.55 -22.97 15.53
C PRO A 33 0.43 -21.71 14.64
N PRO A 34 -0.29 -20.67 15.09
CA PRO A 34 -0.31 -19.38 14.40
C PRO A 34 1.10 -18.89 14.08
N MET A 35 1.23 -18.16 12.98
CA MET A 35 2.51 -17.57 12.59
C MET A 35 3.02 -16.63 13.71
N PRO A 36 4.25 -16.82 14.21
CA PRO A 36 4.82 -15.97 15.24
C PRO A 36 5.35 -14.67 14.60
N PHE A 37 4.45 -13.72 14.35
CA PHE A 37 4.80 -12.44 13.71
C PHE A 37 5.87 -11.65 14.46
N ASP A 38 5.89 -11.75 15.78
CA ASP A 38 6.94 -11.18 16.64
C ASP A 38 8.33 -11.73 16.29
N LYS A 39 8.44 -13.02 15.97
CA LYS A 39 9.71 -13.64 15.56
C LYS A 39 10.11 -13.25 14.14
N ILE A 40 9.14 -12.95 13.28
CA ILE A 40 9.41 -12.46 11.93
C ILE A 40 10.02 -11.07 12.00
N ASP A 41 9.39 -10.17 12.78
CA ASP A 41 9.92 -8.82 12.97
C ASP A 41 11.32 -8.85 13.57
N GLN A 42 11.53 -9.64 14.62
CA GLN A 42 12.86 -9.76 15.23
C GLN A 42 13.89 -10.34 14.25
N GLY A 43 13.54 -11.42 13.53
CA GLY A 43 14.45 -12.01 12.55
C GLY A 43 14.81 -11.05 11.41
N LEU A 44 13.85 -10.22 10.97
CA LEU A 44 14.12 -9.16 9.99
C LEU A 44 15.06 -8.10 10.59
N LEU A 45 14.83 -7.65 11.82
CA LEU A 45 15.71 -6.67 12.49
C LEU A 45 17.13 -7.20 12.75
N ASP A 46 17.26 -8.50 13.04
CA ASP A 46 18.54 -9.16 13.28
C ASP A 46 19.39 -9.31 12.01
N HIS A 47 18.76 -9.33 10.84
CA HIS A 47 19.40 -9.61 9.55
C HIS A 47 19.37 -8.45 8.55
N LEU A 48 18.57 -7.41 8.82
CA LEU A 48 18.52 -6.18 8.03
C LEU A 48 19.11 -5.04 8.84
N GLU A 49 20.39 -4.78 8.60
CA GLU A 49 21.13 -3.71 9.28
C GLU A 49 20.55 -2.32 8.95
N PRO A 50 20.57 -1.37 9.90
CA PRO A 50 20.25 0.02 9.61
C PRO A 50 21.17 0.59 8.52
N THR A 51 20.59 1.29 7.55
CA THR A 51 21.37 2.04 6.57
C THR A 51 21.62 3.44 7.10
N PHE A 52 22.87 3.88 7.10
CA PHE A 52 23.19 5.26 7.50
C PHE A 52 22.43 6.25 6.64
N SER A 53 21.86 7.27 7.27
CA SER A 53 21.04 8.26 6.58
C SER A 53 21.16 9.66 7.18
N THR A 54 20.99 10.67 6.34
CA THR A 54 20.71 12.05 6.75
C THR A 54 19.36 12.48 6.19
N SER A 55 18.76 13.54 6.74
CA SER A 55 17.52 14.11 6.21
C SER A 55 17.53 15.63 6.23
N ASP A 56 16.80 16.21 5.28
CA ASP A 56 16.55 17.65 5.19
C ASP A 56 15.07 17.91 4.91
N ALA A 57 14.49 18.87 5.64
CA ALA A 57 13.10 19.26 5.45
C ALA A 57 12.96 20.16 4.23
N TRP A 58 11.86 19.97 3.51
CA TRP A 58 11.43 20.93 2.50
C TRP A 58 11.00 22.23 3.17
N GLY A 59 11.18 23.35 2.48
CA GLY A 59 10.64 24.63 2.94
C GLY A 59 9.10 24.59 3.02
N GLY A 60 8.51 25.46 3.83
CA GLY A 60 7.06 25.53 3.98
C GLY A 60 6.34 25.80 2.65
N GLY A 61 5.16 25.17 2.48
CA GLY A 61 4.31 25.33 1.30
C GLY A 61 4.59 24.35 0.15
N TRP A 62 5.61 23.51 0.26
CA TRP A 62 5.90 22.46 -0.73
C TRP A 62 5.40 21.10 -0.26
N ILE A 63 4.68 20.41 -1.15
CA ILE A 63 4.22 19.04 -0.92
C ILE A 63 4.09 18.31 -2.26
N PRO A 64 4.56 17.05 -2.38
CA PRO A 64 4.29 16.24 -3.57
C PRO A 64 2.79 16.08 -3.79
N LYS A 65 2.35 16.15 -5.04
CA LYS A 65 0.92 16.05 -5.38
C LYS A 65 0.29 14.77 -4.81
N ASP A 66 0.94 13.62 -4.96
CA ASP A 66 0.40 12.33 -4.48
C ASP A 66 0.26 12.32 -2.95
N CYS A 67 1.25 12.87 -2.25
CA CYS A 67 1.20 12.99 -0.80
C CYS A 67 0.05 13.91 -0.35
N LYS A 68 -0.15 15.04 -1.04
CA LYS A 68 -1.31 15.92 -0.81
C LYS A 68 -2.63 15.18 -1.04
N ASP A 69 -2.76 14.51 -2.18
CA ASP A 69 -4.00 13.82 -2.56
C ASP A 69 -4.33 12.69 -1.56
N ILE A 70 -3.31 11.93 -1.11
CA ILE A 70 -3.46 10.87 -0.10
C ILE A 70 -3.94 11.45 1.22
N VAL A 71 -3.31 12.53 1.70
CA VAL A 71 -3.65 13.17 2.98
C VAL A 71 -5.06 13.76 2.94
N GLU A 72 -5.38 14.52 1.90
CA GLU A 72 -6.70 15.13 1.74
C GLU A 72 -7.79 14.08 1.48
N GLY A 73 -7.47 12.99 0.78
CA GLY A 73 -8.34 11.84 0.60
C GLY A 73 -8.69 11.11 1.91
N ASN A 74 -7.83 11.23 2.92
CA ASN A 74 -8.08 10.76 4.29
C ASN A 74 -8.72 11.84 5.19
N THR A 75 -9.26 12.92 4.61
CA THR A 75 -9.90 14.04 5.32
C THR A 75 -8.95 14.78 6.28
N LEU A 76 -7.64 14.71 6.01
CA LEU A 76 -6.61 15.44 6.74
C LEU A 76 -6.15 16.68 5.97
N LYS A 77 -5.40 17.56 6.63
CA LYS A 77 -4.92 18.80 6.01
C LYS A 77 -3.49 18.62 5.52
N ALA A 78 -3.27 18.85 4.22
CA ALA A 78 -1.93 18.86 3.66
C ALA A 78 -0.98 19.90 4.32
N THR A 79 -1.53 20.98 4.88
CA THR A 79 -0.74 21.99 5.63
C THR A 79 -0.17 21.49 6.95
N ASP A 80 -0.65 20.35 7.44
CA ASP A 80 -0.17 19.72 8.67
C ASP A 80 0.91 18.64 8.40
N VAL A 81 1.40 18.57 7.15
CA VAL A 81 2.43 17.61 6.72
C VAL A 81 3.78 18.30 6.63
N GLU A 82 4.77 17.70 7.30
CA GLU A 82 6.18 17.99 7.05
C GLU A 82 6.69 17.06 5.94
N VAL A 83 7.27 17.64 4.88
CA VAL A 83 7.92 16.88 3.82
C VAL A 83 9.42 16.98 4.00
N PHE A 84 10.12 15.86 3.83
CA PHE A 84 11.57 15.81 3.96
C PHE A 84 12.18 14.80 3.00
N ASN A 85 13.40 15.08 2.58
CA ASN A 85 14.25 14.13 1.86
C ASN A 85 14.99 13.25 2.87
N VAL A 86 15.19 12.00 2.50
CA VAL A 86 16.04 11.05 3.23
C VAL A 86 17.13 10.57 2.28
N HIS A 87 18.38 10.83 2.65
CA HIS A 87 19.56 10.44 1.91
C HIS A 87 20.20 9.25 2.61
N TYR A 88 20.01 8.06 2.03
CA TYR A 88 20.68 6.85 2.50
C TYR A 88 22.07 6.75 1.89
N SER A 89 23.06 6.23 2.64
CA SER A 89 24.45 6.15 2.16
C SER A 89 24.67 5.19 0.98
N ASP A 90 23.70 4.33 0.69
CA ASP A 90 23.78 3.28 -0.32
C ASP A 90 23.06 3.62 -1.64
N CYS A 91 22.54 4.84 -1.77
CA CYS A 91 21.91 5.35 -2.99
C CYS A 91 22.14 6.87 -3.11
N SER A 92 22.42 7.36 -4.31
CA SER A 92 22.58 8.81 -4.54
C SER A 92 21.25 9.57 -4.59
N GLU A 93 20.15 8.87 -4.86
CA GLU A 93 18.82 9.47 -4.96
C GLU A 93 18.14 9.49 -3.59
N PRO A 94 17.59 10.63 -3.15
CA PRO A 94 16.83 10.70 -1.92
C PRO A 94 15.44 10.09 -2.08
N TRP A 95 14.92 9.55 -0.98
CA TRP A 95 13.49 9.25 -0.87
C TRP A 95 12.77 10.43 -0.23
N ILE A 96 11.58 10.74 -0.75
CA ILE A 96 10.75 11.81 -0.22
C ILE A 96 9.73 11.21 0.74
N MET A 97 9.70 11.69 1.97
CA MET A 97 8.79 11.25 3.01
C MET A 97 7.88 12.39 3.45
N CYS A 98 6.63 12.06 3.74
CA CYS A 98 5.60 12.93 4.23
C CYS A 98 5.14 12.48 5.62
N HIS A 99 5.30 13.35 6.62
CA HIS A 99 4.91 13.07 7.98
C HIS A 99 3.85 14.07 8.43
N HIS A 100 2.62 13.60 8.60
CA HIS A 100 1.57 14.40 9.23
C HIS A 100 1.93 14.60 10.70
N LYS A 101 1.79 15.83 11.23
CA LYS A 101 2.18 16.20 12.61
C LYS A 101 1.58 15.31 13.71
N ASP A 102 0.39 14.76 13.44
CA ASP A 102 -0.36 13.89 14.37
C ASP A 102 -0.12 12.39 14.12
N SER A 103 0.79 12.01 13.22
CA SER A 103 1.09 10.59 12.98
C SER A 103 1.82 9.98 14.18
N PRO A 104 1.36 8.81 14.69
CA PRO A 104 2.07 8.11 15.76
C PRO A 104 3.37 7.44 15.29
N VAL A 105 3.51 7.16 13.99
CA VAL A 105 4.77 6.67 13.43
C VAL A 105 5.76 7.83 13.42
N SER A 106 6.91 7.68 14.08
CA SER A 106 7.91 8.74 14.13
C SER A 106 8.68 8.83 12.80
N LYS A 107 9.20 10.03 12.47
CA LYS A 107 10.12 10.18 11.32
C LYS A 107 11.35 9.26 11.44
N ILE A 108 11.82 9.02 12.66
CA ILE A 108 12.95 8.11 12.92
C ILE A 108 12.57 6.68 12.52
N ASP A 109 11.40 6.20 12.93
CA ASP A 109 10.93 4.86 12.55
C ASP A 109 10.72 4.74 11.05
N MET A 110 10.16 5.78 10.40
CA MET A 110 10.03 5.80 8.94
C MET A 110 11.38 5.66 8.25
N ILE A 111 12.38 6.42 8.71
CA ILE A 111 13.73 6.42 8.13
C ILE A 111 14.43 5.08 8.38
N ASP A 112 14.42 4.59 9.62
CA ASP A 112 15.14 3.38 10.01
C ASP A 112 14.53 2.13 9.36
N LEU A 113 13.23 1.91 9.56
CA LEU A 113 12.57 0.69 9.09
C LEU A 113 12.54 0.61 7.56
N PHE A 114 12.32 1.74 6.87
CA PHE A 114 12.44 1.78 5.42
C PHE A 114 13.89 1.56 4.97
N GLY A 115 14.84 2.23 5.61
CA GLY A 115 16.27 2.19 5.24
C GLY A 115 16.91 0.81 5.32
N ARG A 116 16.41 -0.06 6.20
CA ARG A 116 16.85 -1.46 6.34
C ARG A 116 16.58 -2.32 5.12
N MET A 117 15.64 -1.93 4.25
CA MET A 117 15.32 -2.71 3.05
C MET A 117 16.40 -2.53 1.98
N PRO A 118 16.73 -3.58 1.21
CA PRO A 118 17.66 -3.49 0.09
C PRO A 118 17.28 -2.36 -0.87
N VAL A 119 18.28 -1.63 -1.37
CA VAL A 119 18.10 -0.47 -2.27
C VAL A 119 17.18 -0.77 -3.47
N ARG A 120 17.30 -1.99 -4.05
CA ARG A 120 16.47 -2.42 -5.19
C ARG A 120 15.00 -2.63 -4.82
N MET A 121 14.69 -2.96 -3.58
CA MET A 121 13.29 -3.02 -3.14
C MET A 121 12.75 -1.60 -2.95
N ARG A 122 13.52 -0.72 -2.30
CA ARG A 122 13.15 0.68 -2.09
C ARG A 122 12.97 1.47 -3.38
N SER A 123 13.64 1.10 -4.47
CA SER A 123 13.51 1.79 -5.77
C SER A 123 12.13 1.65 -6.42
N PHE A 124 11.29 0.74 -5.95
CA PHE A 124 9.88 0.61 -6.38
C PHE A 124 8.92 1.47 -5.55
N VAL A 125 9.44 2.23 -4.59
CA VAL A 125 8.67 3.12 -3.72
C VAL A 125 9.10 4.56 -3.98
N ARG A 126 8.13 5.41 -4.31
CA ARG A 126 8.28 6.84 -4.57
C ARG A 126 8.17 7.67 -3.30
N HIS A 127 7.14 7.45 -2.48
CA HIS A 127 6.92 8.22 -1.25
C HIS A 127 6.48 7.33 -0.08
N LEU A 128 6.81 7.75 1.15
CA LEU A 128 6.18 7.26 2.36
C LEU A 128 5.32 8.36 2.95
N VAL A 129 4.08 8.04 3.34
CA VAL A 129 3.11 8.99 3.90
C VAL A 129 2.59 8.46 5.23
N ALA A 130 3.02 9.07 6.33
CA ALA A 130 2.62 8.69 7.68
C ALA A 130 1.53 9.64 8.21
N MET A 131 0.42 9.08 8.67
CA MET A 131 -0.80 9.78 9.06
C MET A 131 -1.38 9.24 10.38
N PRO A 132 -2.21 10.01 11.10
CA PRO A 132 -3.05 9.48 12.17
C PRO A 132 -4.11 8.52 11.60
N GLY A 133 -4.61 7.59 12.42
CA GLY A 133 -5.66 6.65 12.02
C GLY A 133 -5.65 5.37 12.86
N GLY A 134 -6.42 4.38 12.42
CA GLY A 134 -6.32 3.01 12.93
C GLY A 134 -4.97 2.39 12.56
N GLN A 135 -4.59 1.31 13.26
CA GLN A 135 -3.34 0.60 12.95
C GLN A 135 -3.50 -0.18 11.64
N SER A 136 -3.10 0.44 10.54
CA SER A 136 -3.15 -0.13 9.20
C SER A 136 -2.07 0.48 8.32
N ALA A 137 -1.77 -0.19 7.23
CA ALA A 137 -0.94 0.35 6.16
C ALA A 137 -1.57 0.01 4.81
N GLY A 138 -1.08 0.63 3.76
CA GLY A 138 -1.49 0.28 2.41
C GLY A 138 -0.62 0.93 1.36
N SER A 139 -0.63 0.33 0.18
CA SER A 139 0.06 0.84 -1.00
C SER A 139 -0.93 1.48 -1.96
N ASN A 140 -0.59 2.66 -2.50
CA ASN A 140 -1.36 3.35 -3.52
C ASN A 140 -0.45 3.87 -4.62
N GLY A 141 -0.39 3.10 -5.71
CA GLY A 141 0.69 3.21 -6.69
C GLY A 141 2.02 2.87 -6.01
N ASP A 142 3.02 3.73 -6.18
CA ASP A 142 4.36 3.52 -5.60
C ASP A 142 4.49 4.22 -4.24
N ASN A 143 3.38 4.50 -3.56
CA ASN A 143 3.38 5.23 -2.29
C ASN A 143 2.94 4.31 -1.16
N ILE A 144 3.75 4.28 -0.10
CA ILE A 144 3.41 3.60 1.14
C ILE A 144 2.63 4.56 2.03
N GLN A 145 1.51 4.09 2.57
CA GLN A 145 0.70 4.81 3.54
C GLN A 145 0.78 4.09 4.89
N LEU A 146 1.12 4.82 5.95
CA LEU A 146 1.22 4.31 7.31
C LEU A 146 0.20 5.03 8.19
N PHE A 147 -0.68 4.29 8.85
CA PHE A 147 -1.70 4.82 9.73
C PHE A 147 -1.52 4.31 11.16
N GLY A 148 -1.79 5.18 12.13
CA GLY A 148 -1.75 4.80 13.54
C GLY A 148 -0.34 4.32 13.95
N THR A 149 -0.27 3.18 14.64
CA THR A 149 0.99 2.56 15.12
C THR A 149 1.50 1.46 14.19
N ALA A 150 1.45 1.69 12.88
CA ALA A 150 1.97 0.78 11.86
C ALA A 150 3.51 0.92 11.71
N ASN A 151 4.25 0.74 12.80
CA ASN A 151 5.70 0.98 12.88
C ASN A 151 6.51 -0.29 13.18
N VAL A 152 6.20 -1.40 12.51
CA VAL A 152 6.97 -2.66 12.61
C VAL A 152 7.55 -3.04 11.24
N ILE A 153 8.74 -3.64 11.23
CA ILE A 153 9.51 -3.87 9.99
C ILE A 153 8.77 -4.75 8.98
N SER A 154 8.00 -5.74 9.43
CA SER A 154 7.19 -6.58 8.54
C SER A 154 6.17 -5.78 7.73
N ILE A 155 5.60 -4.70 8.28
CA ILE A 155 4.70 -3.81 7.54
C ILE A 155 5.48 -3.06 6.44
N PHE A 156 6.65 -2.52 6.75
CA PHE A 156 7.46 -1.81 5.73
C PHE A 156 7.87 -2.74 4.58
N VAL A 157 8.26 -3.97 4.92
CA VAL A 157 8.57 -5.02 3.93
C VAL A 157 7.34 -5.38 3.11
N HIS A 158 6.17 -5.55 3.76
CA HIS A 158 4.91 -5.87 3.09
C HIS A 158 4.51 -4.79 2.09
N GLU A 159 4.47 -3.53 2.51
CA GLU A 159 4.04 -2.42 1.66
C GLU A 159 5.03 -2.12 0.52
N THR A 160 6.32 -2.32 0.76
CA THR A 160 7.34 -2.29 -0.31
C THR A 160 7.18 -3.45 -1.27
N GLY A 161 6.73 -4.60 -0.77
CA GLY A 161 6.38 -5.78 -1.56
C GLY A 161 5.29 -5.48 -2.58
N HIS A 162 4.28 -4.68 -2.25
CA HIS A 162 3.29 -4.23 -3.24
C HIS A 162 3.91 -3.45 -4.40
N GLY A 163 4.88 -2.59 -4.12
CA GLY A 163 5.65 -1.88 -5.16
C GLY A 163 6.45 -2.86 -6.02
N LEU A 164 7.16 -3.81 -5.40
CA LEU A 164 7.89 -4.85 -6.12
C LEU A 164 6.97 -5.68 -7.02
N ASP A 165 5.89 -6.23 -6.47
CA ASP A 165 4.98 -7.12 -7.19
C ASP A 165 4.33 -6.45 -8.39
N SER A 166 4.00 -5.15 -8.27
CA SER A 166 3.41 -4.36 -9.36
C SER A 166 4.38 -4.09 -10.52
N HIS A 167 5.69 -4.17 -10.30
CA HIS A 167 6.71 -3.86 -11.31
C HIS A 167 7.53 -5.06 -11.77
N ALA A 168 7.66 -6.08 -10.93
CA ALA A 168 8.49 -7.25 -11.20
C ALA A 168 7.76 -8.34 -11.98
N PHE A 169 6.42 -8.35 -11.97
CA PHE A 169 5.60 -9.29 -12.71
C PHE A 169 4.74 -8.57 -13.74
N PRO A 170 4.58 -9.13 -14.95
CA PRO A 170 3.67 -8.55 -15.93
C PRO A 170 2.22 -8.70 -15.42
N PRO A 171 1.33 -7.74 -15.75
CA PRO A 171 -0.01 -7.66 -15.15
C PRO A 171 -0.94 -8.83 -15.51
N ASP A 172 -0.55 -9.67 -16.46
CA ASP A 172 -1.22 -10.91 -16.86
C ASP A 172 -0.76 -12.14 -16.06
N VAL A 173 0.23 -11.99 -15.18
CA VAL A 173 0.74 -13.03 -14.28
C VAL A 173 0.50 -12.58 -12.86
N THR A 174 -0.75 -12.67 -12.40
CA THR A 174 -1.07 -12.62 -10.98
C THR A 174 -0.53 -13.91 -10.35
N PRO A 175 0.33 -13.84 -9.32
CA PRO A 175 0.87 -15.05 -8.67
C PRO A 175 -0.17 -15.87 -7.90
N PHE A 176 -1.45 -15.46 -7.94
CA PHE A 176 -2.51 -15.95 -7.07
C PHE A 176 -3.84 -16.26 -7.79
N ASP A 177 -3.88 -16.24 -9.13
CA ASP A 177 -5.02 -16.78 -9.90
C ASP A 177 -4.76 -18.21 -10.41
#